data_AF-A0A0K8TLA5-F1
#
_entry.id   AF-A0A0K8TLA5-F1
#
_cell.length_a   1.000
_cell.length_b   1.000
_cell.length_c   1.000
_cell.angle_alpha   90.00
_cell.angle_beta   90.00
_cell.angle_gamma   90.00
#
_symmetry.space_group_name_H-M   'P 1'
#
loop_
_entity.id
_entity.type
_entity.pdbx_description
1 polymer ?
#
loop_
_entity_poly.entity_id
_entity_poly.type
_entity_poly.pdbx_seq_one_letter_code
_entity_poly.pdbx_strand_id
1 'polypeptide(L)'
;NCGYGVKELYKKFDSSVIKILKCANCHEIADKYIEFEPIIILIDIVLLSKGAYRHVMYNTNFKLHWKLALVLLLLESFATWRQKSNKFPFSHVHDMPEKEFYFCCLENIIENFILFAFLYALYNFFEVLVRKKFYDTHLPAVNLWKAITIANLGKFFLLPIMIWKENTTDLGYKIHYLLIMGYYFVSFVQVYSVVSHTSKLRAIFVVLLALVMKQSAAVYVINY
;
A
#
# COMPACT_ATOMS: atom_id res chain seq x y z
N ASN A 1 -10.68 -13.96 -11.14
CA ASN A 1 -10.94 -13.05 -12.29
C ASN A 1 -12.08 -12.04 -12.06
N CYS A 2 -13.35 -12.43 -11.93
CA CYS A 2 -14.47 -11.48 -11.79
C CYS A 2 -14.59 -10.77 -10.43
N GLY A 3 -14.02 -11.31 -9.34
CA GLY A 3 -14.13 -10.73 -7.98
C GLY A 3 -15.40 -11.14 -7.21
N TYR A 4 -16.14 -12.12 -7.72
CA TYR A 4 -17.27 -12.73 -7.03
C TYR A 4 -16.78 -13.68 -5.92
N GLY A 5 -17.42 -13.65 -4.76
CA GLY A 5 -17.08 -14.51 -3.62
C GLY A 5 -17.36 -15.99 -3.93
N VAL A 6 -16.42 -16.87 -3.57
CA VAL A 6 -16.57 -18.32 -3.74
C VAL A 6 -16.55 -18.96 -2.36
N LYS A 7 -17.47 -19.89 -2.09
CA LYS A 7 -17.62 -20.54 -0.77
C LYS A 7 -16.40 -21.38 -0.37
N GLU A 8 -15.77 -22.04 -1.33
CA GLU A 8 -14.57 -22.85 -1.14
C GLU A 8 -13.59 -22.55 -2.27
N LEU A 9 -12.31 -22.37 -1.95
CA LEU A 9 -11.28 -22.09 -2.97
C LEU A 9 -10.65 -23.37 -3.53
N TYR A 10 -10.60 -24.43 -2.74
CA TYR A 10 -10.07 -25.74 -3.12
C TYR A 10 -10.84 -26.85 -2.40
N LYS A 11 -10.85 -28.05 -3.01
CA LYS A 11 -11.23 -29.29 -2.33
C LYS A 11 -9.99 -30.12 -2.05
N LYS A 12 -9.87 -30.59 -0.81
CA LYS A 12 -8.86 -31.59 -0.40
C LYS A 12 -9.41 -32.97 -0.72
N PHE A 13 -8.72 -33.70 -1.59
CA PHE A 13 -9.02 -35.11 -1.88
C PHE A 13 -8.19 -36.03 -0.99
N ASP A 14 -6.95 -35.65 -0.68
CA ASP A 14 -6.05 -36.33 0.24
C ASP A 14 -5.16 -35.28 0.95
N SER A 15 -4.35 -35.71 1.92
CA SER A 15 -3.39 -34.90 2.67
C SER A 15 -2.42 -34.11 1.78
N SER A 16 -2.10 -34.63 0.59
CA SER A 16 -1.19 -34.00 -0.39
C SER A 16 -1.86 -33.49 -1.67
N VAL A 17 -3.12 -33.85 -1.96
CA VAL A 17 -3.79 -33.52 -3.22
C VAL A 17 -4.93 -32.54 -2.99
N ILE A 18 -4.71 -31.29 -3.43
CA ILE A 18 -5.75 -30.26 -3.50
C ILE A 18 -6.16 -30.03 -4.96
N LYS A 19 -7.44 -29.75 -5.17
CA LYS A 19 -7.97 -29.33 -6.48
C LYS A 19 -8.56 -27.95 -6.35
N ILE A 20 -7.99 -27.00 -7.07
CA ILE A 20 -8.48 -25.62 -7.12
C ILE A 20 -9.85 -25.59 -7.80
N LEU A 21 -10.79 -24.87 -7.20
CA LEU A 21 -12.15 -24.73 -7.72
C LEU A 21 -12.24 -23.60 -8.75
N LYS A 22 -13.22 -23.73 -9.64
CA LYS A 22 -13.57 -22.70 -10.62
C LYS A 22 -14.68 -21.79 -10.06
N CYS A 23 -14.63 -20.52 -10.40
CA CYS A 23 -15.66 -19.56 -10.02
C CYS A 23 -16.99 -19.89 -10.72
N ALA A 24 -18.11 -19.88 -10.00
CA ALA A 24 -19.43 -20.16 -10.57
C ALA A 24 -19.89 -19.10 -11.60
N ASN A 25 -19.37 -17.87 -11.50
CA ASN A 25 -19.78 -16.75 -12.36
C ASN A 25 -18.93 -16.65 -13.64
N CYS A 26 -17.60 -16.76 -13.53
CA CYS A 26 -16.71 -16.60 -14.69
C CYS A 26 -16.07 -17.91 -15.18
N HIS A 27 -16.34 -19.04 -14.52
CA HIS A 27 -15.80 -20.38 -14.83
C HIS A 27 -14.26 -20.51 -14.86
N GLU A 28 -13.54 -19.42 -14.62
CA GLU A 28 -12.11 -19.38 -14.42
C GLU A 28 -11.68 -19.94 -13.06
N ILE A 29 -10.41 -20.30 -12.93
CA ILE A 29 -9.78 -20.72 -11.66
C ILE A 29 -10.01 -19.62 -10.60
N ALA A 30 -10.52 -20.01 -9.43
CA ALA A 30 -10.90 -19.07 -8.37
C ALA A 30 -9.68 -18.33 -7.81
N ASP A 31 -8.63 -19.08 -7.47
CA ASP A 31 -7.37 -18.53 -6.99
C ASP A 31 -6.20 -19.49 -7.28
N LYS A 32 -5.30 -19.09 -8.18
CA LYS A 32 -4.09 -19.86 -8.55
C LYS A 32 -2.98 -19.77 -7.49
N TYR A 33 -3.01 -18.76 -6.62
CA TYR A 33 -1.89 -18.46 -5.71
C TYR A 33 -1.86 -19.36 -4.46
N ILE A 34 -2.87 -20.20 -4.26
CA ILE A 34 -2.96 -21.11 -3.11
C ILE A 34 -1.82 -22.13 -3.10
N GLU A 35 -1.36 -22.54 -4.28
CA GLU A 35 -0.24 -23.47 -4.46
C GLU A 35 1.11 -22.74 -4.59
N PHE A 36 1.10 -21.41 -4.72
CA PHE A 36 2.30 -20.65 -5.01
C PHE A 36 3.07 -20.33 -3.72
N GLU A 37 4.39 -20.31 -3.84
CA GLU A 37 5.24 -19.86 -2.74
C GLU A 37 5.08 -18.34 -2.50
N PRO A 38 5.23 -17.88 -1.24
CA PRO A 38 5.11 -16.46 -0.89
C PRO A 38 5.98 -15.50 -1.72
N ILE A 39 7.15 -15.95 -2.19
CA ILE A 39 8.05 -15.12 -2.99
C ILE A 39 7.50 -14.85 -4.39
N ILE A 40 6.82 -15.82 -5.01
CA ILE A 40 6.16 -15.66 -6.31
C ILE A 40 5.00 -14.69 -6.17
N ILE A 41 4.22 -14.82 -5.08
CA ILE A 41 3.12 -13.91 -4.76
C ILE A 41 3.66 -12.49 -4.56
N LEU A 42 4.80 -12.33 -3.87
CA LEU A 42 5.45 -11.04 -3.68
C LEU A 42 5.89 -10.40 -5.00
N ILE A 43 6.48 -11.19 -5.91
CA ILE A 43 6.86 -10.70 -7.25
C ILE A 43 5.61 -10.23 -8.00
N ASP A 44 4.53 -11.00 -7.99
CA ASP A 44 3.29 -10.61 -8.67
C ASP A 44 2.64 -9.36 -8.04
N ILE A 45 2.78 -9.15 -6.72
CA ILE A 45 2.40 -7.89 -6.07
C ILE A 45 3.26 -6.74 -6.59
N VAL A 46 4.58 -6.93 -6.66
CA VAL A 46 5.51 -5.94 -7.19
C VAL A 46 5.17 -5.61 -8.64
N LEU A 47 4.74 -6.58 -9.43
CA LEU A 47 4.27 -6.41 -10.81
C LEU A 47 2.84 -5.83 -10.92
N LEU A 48 2.24 -5.42 -9.80
CA LEU A 48 0.90 -4.83 -9.76
C LEU A 48 -0.17 -5.79 -10.32
N SER A 49 -0.08 -7.07 -9.95
CA SER A 49 -1.08 -8.08 -10.28
C SER A 49 -2.29 -7.97 -9.36
N LYS A 50 -3.44 -7.59 -9.94
CA LYS A 50 -4.73 -7.55 -9.21
C LYS A 50 -5.08 -8.88 -8.55
N GLY A 51 -4.67 -10.00 -9.15
CA GLY A 51 -4.91 -11.34 -8.60
C GLY A 51 -4.13 -11.57 -7.31
N ALA A 52 -2.86 -11.18 -7.28
CA ALA A 52 -2.01 -11.34 -6.10
C ALA A 52 -2.48 -10.44 -4.95
N TYR A 53 -2.89 -9.20 -5.25
CA TYR A 53 -3.50 -8.32 -4.24
C TYR A 53 -4.77 -8.91 -3.64
N ARG A 54 -5.66 -9.51 -4.44
CA ARG A 54 -6.86 -10.20 -3.92
C ARG A 54 -6.51 -11.39 -3.04
N HIS A 55 -5.53 -12.19 -3.45
CA HIS A 55 -5.07 -13.34 -2.69
C HIS A 55 -4.55 -12.91 -1.31
N VAL A 56 -3.64 -11.92 -1.26
CA VAL A 56 -3.09 -11.43 0.01
C VAL A 56 -4.15 -10.78 0.90
N MET A 57 -5.08 -10.03 0.33
CA MET A 57 -6.10 -9.32 1.10
C MET A 57 -7.18 -10.24 1.70
N TYR A 58 -7.63 -11.26 0.95
CA TYR A 58 -8.82 -12.04 1.30
C TYR A 58 -8.58 -13.53 1.50
N ASN A 59 -7.62 -14.12 0.79
CA ASN A 59 -7.44 -15.57 0.76
C ASN A 59 -6.24 -16.05 1.59
N THR A 60 -5.47 -15.12 2.17
CA THR A 60 -4.37 -15.44 3.10
C THR A 60 -4.57 -14.82 4.46
N ASN A 61 -4.09 -15.54 5.47
CA ASN A 61 -3.93 -14.98 6.81
C ASN A 61 -2.68 -14.10 6.84
N PHE A 62 -2.80 -12.86 6.37
CA PHE A 62 -1.73 -11.87 6.41
C PHE A 62 -1.46 -11.42 7.85
N LYS A 63 -0.89 -12.29 8.71
CA LYS A 63 -0.67 -12.06 10.15
C LYS A 63 0.47 -11.07 10.43
N LEU A 64 1.43 -10.98 9.52
CA LEU A 64 2.64 -10.15 9.69
C LEU A 64 2.47 -8.69 9.23
N HIS A 65 1.25 -8.29 8.87
CA HIS A 65 0.96 -6.95 8.33
C HIS A 65 1.46 -5.81 9.22
N TRP A 66 1.34 -5.93 10.54
CA TRP A 66 1.78 -4.88 11.46
C TRP A 66 3.32 -4.77 11.53
N LYS A 67 4.06 -5.88 11.43
CA LYS A 67 5.53 -5.82 11.37
C LYS A 67 5.99 -5.24 10.05
N LEU A 68 5.33 -5.59 8.95
CA LEU A 68 5.61 -4.98 7.65
C LEU A 68 5.33 -3.47 7.67
N ALA A 69 4.21 -3.06 8.26
CA ALA A 69 3.87 -1.65 8.44
C ALA A 69 4.93 -0.90 9.26
N LEU A 70 5.44 -1.51 10.34
CA LEU A 70 6.52 -0.94 11.15
C LEU A 70 7.82 -0.80 10.35
N VAL A 71 8.24 -1.83 9.61
CA VAL A 71 9.45 -1.77 8.76
C VAL A 71 9.31 -0.68 7.70
N LEU A 72 8.15 -0.59 7.05
CA LEU A 72 7.86 0.44 6.05
C LEU A 72 7.85 1.85 6.64
N LEU A 73 7.29 2.02 7.83
CA LEU A 73 7.29 3.29 8.56
C LEU A 73 8.73 3.74 8.87
N LEU A 74 9.54 2.85 9.44
CA LEU A 74 10.94 3.16 9.76
C LEU A 74 11.75 3.48 8.50
N LEU A 75 11.46 2.77 7.41
CA LEU A 75 12.10 3.01 6.13
C LEU A 75 11.74 4.38 5.54
N GLU A 76 10.45 4.73 5.53
CA GLU A 76 9.97 6.03 5.04
C GLU A 76 10.55 7.17 5.90
N SER A 77 10.61 6.96 7.22
CA SER A 77 11.20 7.91 8.17
C SER A 77 12.69 8.10 7.95
N PHE A 78 13.42 7.01 7.70
CA PHE A 78 14.84 7.06 7.35
C PHE A 78 15.07 7.78 6.01
N ALA A 79 14.21 7.54 5.02
CA ALA A 79 14.25 8.22 3.73
C ALA A 79 14.06 9.74 3.87
N THR A 80 13.02 10.16 4.59
CA THR A 80 12.74 11.57 4.86
C THR A 80 13.87 12.23 5.64
N TRP A 81 14.38 11.57 6.69
CA TRP A 81 15.49 12.07 7.49
C TRP A 81 16.76 12.28 6.65
N ARG A 82 17.15 11.28 5.84
CA ARG A 82 18.32 11.40 4.94
C ARG A 82 18.13 12.49 3.88
N GLN A 83 16.91 12.72 3.40
CA GLN A 83 16.64 13.83 2.48
C GLN A 83 16.77 15.19 3.16
N LYS A 84 16.22 15.36 4.38
CA LYS A 84 16.31 16.60 5.16
C LYS A 84 17.76 16.91 5.55
N SER A 85 18.50 15.92 6.04
CA SER A 85 19.92 16.07 6.42
C SER A 85 20.82 16.48 5.24
N ASN A 86 20.53 16.01 4.03
CA ASN A 86 21.29 16.44 2.84
C ASN A 86 21.01 17.90 2.43
N LYS A 87 19.82 18.44 2.74
CA LYS A 87 19.49 19.84 2.45
C LYS A 87 20.12 20.79 3.45
N PHE A 88 20.34 20.32 4.68
CA PHE A 88 20.94 21.08 5.78
C PHE A 88 22.12 20.28 6.35
N PRO A 89 23.30 20.31 5.70
CA PRO A 89 24.49 19.63 6.23
C PRO A 89 24.84 20.24 7.59
N PHE A 90 24.71 19.44 8.65
CA PHE A 90 25.05 19.87 10.01
C PHE A 90 26.54 20.23 10.08
N SER A 91 26.84 21.43 10.57
CA SER A 91 28.19 21.98 10.69
C SER A 91 29.03 21.33 11.79
N HIS A 92 28.45 20.46 12.63
CA HIS A 92 29.15 19.75 13.71
C HIS A 92 28.93 18.23 13.60
N VAL A 93 30.03 17.51 13.34
CA VAL A 93 30.11 16.05 13.10
C VAL A 93 29.74 15.21 14.35
N HIS A 94 29.48 15.82 15.51
CA HIS A 94 29.27 15.11 16.77
C HIS A 94 27.85 15.12 17.34
N ASP A 95 26.95 15.97 16.84
CA ASP A 95 25.53 15.92 17.22
C ASP A 95 24.78 15.19 16.11
N MET A 96 24.79 13.86 16.16
CA MET A 96 23.85 13.05 15.38
C MET A 96 22.50 13.20 16.07
N PRO A 97 21.55 14.02 15.57
CA PRO A 97 20.35 14.26 16.32
C PRO A 97 19.41 13.12 15.99
N GLU A 98 19.57 11.99 16.70
CA GLU A 98 18.60 10.89 16.73
C GLU A 98 17.17 11.43 16.92
N LYS A 99 17.05 12.57 17.63
CA LYS A 99 15.84 13.38 17.75
C LYS A 99 15.16 13.73 16.42
N GLU A 100 15.91 14.13 15.39
CA GLU A 100 15.36 14.45 14.06
C GLU A 100 14.77 13.22 13.36
N PHE A 101 15.39 12.05 13.56
CA PHE A 101 14.85 10.79 13.07
C PHE A 101 13.53 10.44 13.78
N TYR A 102 13.43 10.66 15.09
CA TYR A 102 12.19 10.45 15.83
C TYR A 102 11.08 11.43 15.42
N PHE A 103 11.40 12.69 15.12
CA PHE A 103 10.44 13.62 14.53
C PHE A 103 9.96 13.16 13.16
N CYS A 104 10.86 12.69 12.29
CA CYS A 104 10.48 12.10 11.00
C CYS A 104 9.57 10.87 11.18
N CYS A 105 9.80 10.05 12.22
CA CYS A 105 8.91 8.94 12.56
C CYS A 105 7.51 9.43 12.93
N LEU A 106 7.41 10.44 13.80
CA LEU A 106 6.13 11.03 14.22
C LEU A 106 5.38 11.66 13.04
N GLU A 107 6.07 12.43 12.19
CA GLU A 107 5.50 13.01 10.96
C GLU A 107 4.88 11.90 10.09
N ASN A 108 5.62 10.83 9.80
CA ASN A 108 5.12 9.73 8.98
C ASN A 108 3.96 8.97 9.63
N ILE A 109 3.94 8.83 10.97
CA ILE A 109 2.80 8.23 11.69
C ILE A 109 1.56 9.09 11.49
N ILE A 110 1.66 10.41 11.72
CA ILE A 110 0.56 11.36 11.59
C ILE A 110 0.03 11.35 10.15
N GLU A 111 0.92 11.43 9.16
CA GLU A 111 0.54 11.43 7.76
C GLU A 111 -0.19 10.14 7.35
N ASN A 112 0.29 8.97 7.76
CA ASN A 112 -0.38 7.70 7.47
C ASN A 112 -1.72 7.57 8.21
N PHE A 113 -1.83 8.13 9.42
CA PHE A 113 -3.09 8.18 10.16
C PHE A 113 -4.12 9.08 9.48
N ILE A 114 -3.72 10.28 9.02
CA ILE A 114 -4.58 11.19 8.26
C ILE A 114 -5.07 10.53 6.97
N LEU A 115 -4.16 9.88 6.24
CA LEU A 115 -4.49 9.12 5.03
C LEU A 115 -5.53 8.02 5.32
N PHE A 116 -5.32 7.24 6.38
CA PHE A 116 -6.24 6.20 6.80
C PHE A 116 -7.63 6.75 7.16
N ALA A 117 -7.67 7.77 8.03
CA ALA A 117 -8.90 8.38 8.49
C ALA A 117 -9.71 8.98 7.34
N PHE A 118 -9.03 9.69 6.42
CA PHE A 118 -9.67 10.30 5.27
C PHE A 118 -10.21 9.26 4.28
N LEU A 119 -9.46 8.20 3.98
CA LEU A 119 -9.95 7.11 3.13
C LEU A 119 -11.14 6.37 3.75
N TYR A 120 -11.09 6.11 5.07
CA TYR A 120 -12.19 5.48 5.78
C TYR A 120 -13.44 6.38 5.76
N ALA A 121 -13.28 7.69 5.96
CA ALA A 121 -14.38 8.65 5.87
C ALA A 121 -14.99 8.71 4.46
N LEU A 122 -14.16 8.77 3.41
CA LEU A 122 -14.64 8.76 2.02
C LEU A 122 -15.38 7.47 1.68
N TYR A 123 -14.86 6.32 2.11
CA TYR A 123 -15.54 5.04 1.90
C TYR A 123 -16.95 5.06 2.50
N ASN A 124 -17.08 5.45 3.77
CA ASN A 124 -18.38 5.55 4.43
C ASN A 124 -19.30 6.60 3.76
N PHE A 125 -18.73 7.73 3.34
CA PHE A 125 -19.47 8.77 2.64
C PHE A 125 -20.05 8.27 1.30
N PHE A 126 -19.26 7.57 0.50
CA PHE A 126 -19.73 6.98 -0.76
C PHE A 126 -20.76 5.86 -0.53
N GLU A 127 -20.59 5.03 0.50
CA GLU A 127 -21.59 4.03 0.88
C GLU A 127 -22.94 4.66 1.24
N VAL A 128 -22.93 5.76 2.01
CA VAL A 128 -24.14 6.51 2.36
C VAL A 128 -24.80 7.12 1.12
N LEU A 129 -24.02 7.74 0.23
CA LEU A 129 -24.53 8.40 -0.98
C LEU A 129 -25.10 7.43 -2.02
N VAL A 130 -24.49 6.26 -2.18
CA VAL A 130 -24.80 5.33 -3.28
C VAL A 130 -25.97 4.40 -2.95
N ARG A 131 -26.41 4.30 -1.68
CA ARG A 131 -27.48 3.42 -1.14
C ARG A 131 -28.38 2.77 -2.21
N LYS A 132 -27.87 1.69 -2.82
CA LYS A 132 -28.68 0.56 -3.26
C LYS A 132 -28.48 -0.50 -2.20
N LYS A 133 -29.59 -0.98 -1.67
CA LYS A 133 -29.71 -2.03 -0.65
C LYS A 133 -29.20 -3.37 -1.24
N PHE A 134 -27.89 -3.50 -1.46
CA PHE A 134 -27.29 -4.66 -2.10
C PHE A 134 -25.98 -5.02 -1.39
N TYR A 135 -26.13 -5.95 -0.45
CA TYR A 135 -25.13 -6.57 0.44
C TYR A 135 -24.52 -5.67 1.52
N ASP A 136 -24.50 -6.24 2.73
CA ASP A 136 -23.94 -5.71 3.97
C ASP A 136 -22.39 -5.77 3.91
N THR A 137 -21.79 -5.17 2.89
CA THR A 137 -20.35 -5.14 2.69
C THR A 137 -19.73 -4.04 3.53
N HIS A 138 -19.68 -4.22 4.85
CA HIS A 138 -18.89 -3.36 5.72
C HIS A 138 -17.39 -3.58 5.46
N LEU A 139 -16.66 -2.55 5.05
CA LEU A 139 -15.20 -2.61 4.94
C LEU A 139 -14.55 -2.65 6.33
N PRO A 140 -13.88 -3.74 6.73
CA PRO A 140 -13.17 -3.77 8.00
C PRO A 140 -11.99 -2.79 7.98
N ALA A 141 -11.85 -1.96 9.02
CA ALA A 141 -10.73 -1.04 9.20
C ALA A 141 -9.36 -1.72 9.00
N VAL A 142 -9.23 -2.96 9.48
CA VAL A 142 -8.02 -3.78 9.33
C VAL A 142 -7.67 -4.04 7.85
N ASN A 143 -8.67 -4.21 6.98
CA ASN A 143 -8.43 -4.42 5.56
C ASN A 143 -7.93 -3.13 4.90
N LEU A 144 -8.47 -1.97 5.26
CA LEU A 144 -7.95 -0.69 4.78
C LEU A 144 -6.51 -0.46 5.24
N TRP A 145 -6.19 -0.76 6.50
CA TRP A 145 -4.82 -0.66 7.03
C TRP A 145 -3.84 -1.59 6.30
N LYS A 146 -4.23 -2.85 6.06
CA LYS A 146 -3.46 -3.80 5.25
C LYS A 146 -3.25 -3.27 3.83
N ALA A 147 -4.26 -2.66 3.22
CA ALA A 147 -4.16 -2.06 1.89
C ALA A 147 -3.13 -0.94 1.83
N ILE A 148 -3.15 -0.01 2.79
CA ILE A 148 -2.16 1.07 2.89
C ILE A 148 -0.76 0.48 3.06
N THR A 149 -0.62 -0.53 3.91
CA THR A 149 0.67 -1.21 4.15
C THR A 149 1.21 -1.84 2.86
N ILE A 150 0.37 -2.56 2.11
CA ILE A 150 0.78 -3.21 0.86
C ILE A 150 1.09 -2.18 -0.23
N ALA A 151 0.32 -1.09 -0.32
CA ALA A 151 0.62 0.00 -1.25
C ALA A 151 1.98 0.65 -0.95
N ASN A 152 2.29 0.86 0.34
CA ASN A 152 3.56 1.41 0.79
C ASN A 152 4.77 0.49 0.48
N LEU A 153 4.57 -0.79 0.14
CA LEU A 153 5.64 -1.69 -0.29
C LEU A 153 6.45 -1.12 -1.48
N GLY A 154 5.81 -0.38 -2.38
CA GLY A 154 6.48 0.26 -3.51
C GLY A 154 7.56 1.27 -3.11
N LYS A 155 7.47 1.84 -1.91
CA LYS A 155 8.45 2.82 -1.43
C LYS A 155 9.79 2.17 -1.07
N PHE A 156 9.87 0.83 -0.97
CA PHE A 156 11.16 0.14 -0.85
C PHE A 156 12.13 0.48 -1.99
N PHE A 157 11.60 0.77 -3.18
CA PHE A 157 12.41 1.18 -4.33
C PHE A 157 13.08 2.54 -4.17
N LEU A 158 12.83 3.29 -3.09
CA LEU A 158 13.58 4.50 -2.74
C LEU A 158 14.99 4.20 -2.19
N LEU A 159 15.23 3.01 -1.65
CA LEU A 159 16.53 2.67 -1.05
C LEU A 159 17.70 2.74 -2.05
N PRO A 160 17.63 2.14 -3.25
CA PRO A 160 18.72 2.22 -4.21
C PRO A 160 19.06 3.67 -4.57
N ILE A 161 18.08 4.52 -4.85
CA ILE A 161 18.36 5.91 -5.23
C ILE A 161 18.94 6.72 -4.07
N MET A 162 18.60 6.38 -2.83
CA MET A 162 19.22 7.00 -1.66
C MET A 162 20.68 6.62 -1.49
N ILE A 163 21.04 5.35 -1.74
CA ILE A 163 22.41 4.84 -1.61
C ILE A 163 23.29 5.41 -2.73
N TRP A 164 22.78 5.44 -3.97
CA TRP A 164 23.54 5.88 -5.15
C TRP A 164 23.46 7.39 -5.43
N LYS A 165 22.84 8.18 -4.55
CA LYS A 165 22.57 9.61 -4.79
C LYS A 165 23.83 10.39 -5.20
N GLU A 166 24.96 10.15 -4.53
CA GLU A 166 26.23 10.83 -4.78
C GLU A 166 26.79 10.60 -6.19
N ASN A 167 26.42 9.49 -6.83
CA ASN A 167 26.86 9.10 -8.17
C ASN A 167 25.83 9.43 -9.26
N THR A 168 24.75 10.13 -8.92
CA THR A 168 23.64 10.46 -9.84
C THR A 168 23.48 11.96 -10.04
N THR A 169 23.07 12.36 -11.24
CA THR A 169 22.69 13.76 -11.50
C THR A 169 21.36 14.10 -10.80
N ASP A 170 21.15 15.37 -10.46
CA ASP A 170 19.88 15.84 -9.87
C ASP A 170 18.66 15.48 -10.76
N LEU A 171 18.84 15.52 -12.09
CA LEU A 171 17.83 15.06 -13.04
C LEU A 171 17.55 13.55 -12.90
N GLY A 172 18.59 12.72 -12.81
CA GLY A 172 18.44 11.29 -12.61
C GLY A 172 17.68 10.97 -11.33
N TYR A 173 18.04 11.63 -10.22
CA TYR A 173 17.33 11.53 -8.95
C TYR A 173 15.84 11.86 -9.09
N LYS A 174 15.49 12.99 -9.74
CA LYS A 174 14.10 13.41 -9.94
C LYS A 174 13.30 12.44 -10.79
N ILE A 175 13.89 11.87 -11.85
CA ILE A 175 13.24 10.87 -12.70
C ILE A 175 12.97 9.59 -11.92
N HIS A 176 13.96 9.07 -11.18
CA HIS A 176 13.77 7.88 -10.35
C HIS A 176 12.69 8.10 -9.29
N TYR A 177 12.72 9.24 -8.61
CA TYR A 177 11.70 9.61 -7.63
C TYR A 177 10.30 9.66 -8.26
N LEU A 178 10.15 10.30 -9.42
CA LEU A 178 8.88 10.37 -10.15
C LEU A 178 8.35 8.98 -10.52
N LEU A 179 9.22 8.09 -11.00
CA LEU A 179 8.84 6.71 -11.33
C LEU A 179 8.34 5.94 -10.11
N ILE A 180 9.03 6.08 -8.97
CA ILE A 180 8.64 5.40 -7.73
C ILE A 180 7.32 5.96 -7.18
N MET A 181 7.11 7.27 -7.25
CA MET A 181 5.84 7.88 -6.82
C MET A 181 4.69 7.50 -7.75
N GLY A 182 4.94 7.43 -9.06
CA GLY A 182 3.97 6.91 -10.04
C GLY A 182 3.63 5.44 -9.79
N TYR A 183 4.63 4.61 -9.51
CA TYR A 183 4.44 3.22 -9.11
C TYR A 183 3.60 3.09 -7.84
N TYR A 184 3.95 3.84 -6.79
CA TYR A 184 3.21 3.89 -5.53
C TYR A 184 1.74 4.27 -5.76
N PHE A 185 1.49 5.28 -6.60
CA PHE A 185 0.14 5.69 -6.96
C PHE A 185 -0.66 4.56 -7.63
N VAL A 186 -0.11 3.92 -8.65
CA VAL A 186 -0.79 2.83 -9.37
C VAL A 186 -1.03 1.62 -8.45
N SER A 187 -0.04 1.27 -7.63
CA SER A 187 -0.17 0.24 -6.60
C SER A 187 -1.33 0.53 -5.65
N PHE A 188 -1.38 1.76 -5.12
CA PHE A 188 -2.42 2.15 -4.19
C PHE A 188 -3.82 2.12 -4.83
N VAL A 189 -3.96 2.62 -6.05
CA VAL A 189 -5.22 2.55 -6.80
C VAL A 189 -5.69 1.11 -7.00
N GLN A 190 -4.78 0.19 -7.34
CA GLN A 190 -5.13 -1.21 -7.52
C GLN A 190 -5.57 -1.88 -6.23
N VAL A 191 -4.79 -1.72 -5.16
CA VAL A 191 -5.08 -2.30 -3.85
C VAL A 191 -6.39 -1.73 -3.30
N TYR A 192 -6.57 -0.41 -3.38
CA TYR A 192 -7.80 0.25 -2.95
C TYR A 192 -9.01 -0.26 -3.72
N SER A 193 -8.94 -0.35 -5.06
CA SER A 193 -10.02 -0.92 -5.90
C SER A 193 -10.37 -2.37 -5.54
N VAL A 194 -9.40 -3.16 -5.05
CA VAL A 194 -9.64 -4.52 -4.56
C VAL A 194 -10.38 -4.50 -3.22
N VAL A 195 -10.02 -3.59 -2.33
CA VAL A 195 -10.56 -3.51 -0.98
C VAL A 195 -11.93 -2.86 -0.90
N SER A 196 -12.13 -1.77 -1.64
CA SER A 196 -13.40 -1.04 -1.68
C SER A 196 -14.43 -1.65 -2.65
N HIS A 197 -14.05 -2.68 -3.41
CA HIS A 197 -14.85 -3.26 -4.49
C HIS A 197 -15.34 -2.24 -5.54
N THR A 198 -14.70 -1.06 -5.64
CA THR A 198 -15.09 -0.01 -6.59
C THR A 198 -14.40 -0.15 -7.95
N SER A 199 -14.97 0.49 -8.97
CA SER A 199 -14.33 0.62 -10.28
C SER A 199 -12.98 1.35 -10.18
N LYS A 200 -12.06 1.07 -11.11
CA LYS A 200 -10.73 1.68 -11.13
C LYS A 200 -10.79 3.20 -11.20
N LEU A 201 -11.73 3.77 -11.96
CA LEU A 201 -11.90 5.22 -12.08
C LEU A 201 -12.27 5.88 -10.73
N ARG A 202 -13.19 5.28 -9.97
CA ARG A 202 -13.53 5.77 -8.63
C ARG A 202 -12.37 5.64 -7.67
N ALA A 203 -11.65 4.52 -7.73
CA ALA A 203 -10.44 4.32 -6.94
C ALA A 203 -9.36 5.37 -7.24
N ILE A 204 -9.14 5.69 -8.53
CA ILE A 204 -8.22 6.75 -8.96
C ILE A 204 -8.61 8.08 -8.32
N PHE A 205 -9.88 8.48 -8.44
CA PHE A 205 -10.36 9.75 -7.89
C PHE A 205 -10.18 9.81 -6.36
N VAL A 206 -10.60 8.75 -5.65
CA VAL A 206 -10.50 8.69 -4.18
C VAL A 206 -9.05 8.71 -3.71
N VAL A 207 -8.18 7.91 -4.33
CA VAL A 207 -6.76 7.85 -3.95
C VAL A 207 -6.05 9.16 -4.28
N LEU A 208 -6.34 9.79 -5.43
CA LEU A 208 -5.81 11.12 -5.76
C LEU A 208 -6.19 12.15 -4.70
N LEU A 209 -7.48 12.23 -4.36
CA LEU A 209 -7.98 13.16 -3.33
C LEU A 209 -7.29 12.92 -1.99
N ALA A 210 -7.15 11.64 -1.59
CA ALA A 210 -6.52 11.26 -0.34
C ALA A 210 -5.02 11.58 -0.28
N LEU A 211 -4.30 11.40 -1.39
CA LEU A 211 -2.87 11.75 -1.46
C LEU A 211 -2.65 13.27 -1.50
N VAL A 212 -3.52 14.02 -2.16
CA VAL A 212 -3.49 15.49 -2.13
C VAL A 212 -3.73 16.00 -0.70
N MET A 213 -4.73 15.45 0.00
CA MET A 213 -4.99 15.77 1.41
C MET A 213 -3.82 15.37 2.32
N LYS A 214 -3.19 14.23 2.06
CA LYS A 214 -1.97 13.82 2.77
C LYS A 214 -0.86 14.87 2.59
N GLN A 215 -0.63 15.31 1.35
CA GLN A 215 0.44 16.26 1.03
C GLN A 215 0.17 17.66 1.61
N SER A 216 -1.09 18.13 1.57
CA SER A 216 -1.44 19.43 2.15
C SER A 216 -1.31 19.42 3.67
N ALA A 217 -1.71 18.33 4.32
CA ALA A 217 -1.50 18.14 5.77
C ALA A 217 -0.01 18.13 6.13
N ALA A 218 0.82 17.44 5.36
CA ALA A 218 2.27 17.42 5.57
C ALA A 218 2.89 18.82 5.48
N VAL A 219 2.50 19.64 4.49
CA VAL A 219 2.96 21.03 4.37
C VAL A 219 2.51 21.88 5.57
N TYR A 220 1.29 21.65 6.08
CA TYR A 220 0.79 22.39 7.24
C TYR A 220 1.53 22.03 8.52
N VAL A 221 1.82 20.75 8.74
CA VAL A 221 2.58 20.24 9.91
C VAL A 221 4.02 20.75 9.90
N ILE A 222 4.65 20.97 8.74
CA ILE A 222 6.02 21.46 8.64
C ILE A 222 6.12 22.99 8.91
N ASN A 223 5.04 23.74 8.68
CA ASN A 223 5.04 25.20 8.78
C ASN A 223 4.65 25.73 10.19
N TYR A 224 4.32 24.86 11.15
CA TYR A 224 3.95 25.18 12.53
C TYR A 224 4.78 24.36 13.51
#